data_AF-A0A2P2JKX1-F1
#
_entry.id   AF-A0A2P2JKX1-F1
#
_cell.length_a   1.000
_cell.length_b   1.000
_cell.length_c   1.000
_cell.angle_alpha   90.00
_cell.angle_beta   90.00
_cell.angle_gamma   90.00
#
_symmetry.space_group_name_H-M   'P 1'
#
loop_
_entity.id
_entity.type
_entity.pdbx_description
1 polymer ?
#
loop_
_entity_poly.entity_id
_entity_poly.type
_entity_poly.pdbx_seq_one_letter_code
_entity_poly.pdbx_strand_id
1 'polypeptide(L)'
;MHRELHDIKPLYKYLHATHHIYNKQNTLSPFAGLAFHPLDGILQAVPHVMALFIIPTHLRSHIGLLFLEGVWTTNIHDCIHAKMWPVMGAGYHTIHHTTYRHNYGHYTIWMDWMLGTLRDPDEDEGKKVE
;
A
#
# COMPACT_ATOMS: atom_id res chain seq x y z
N MET A 1 -0.38 3.67 10.78
CA MET A 1 -1.12 2.44 10.39
C MET A 1 -0.28 1.47 9.58
N HIS A 2 -0.07 1.63 8.27
CA HIS A 2 0.57 0.58 7.45
C HIS A 2 1.98 0.20 7.92
N ARG A 3 2.84 1.18 8.22
CA ARG A 3 4.15 0.93 8.81
C ARG A 3 4.08 0.20 10.17
N GLU A 4 3.08 0.49 11.00
CA GLU A 4 2.91 -0.17 12.31
C GLU A 4 2.45 -1.62 12.15
N LEU A 5 1.66 -1.93 11.11
CA LEU A 5 1.31 -3.31 10.75
C LEU A 5 2.54 -4.16 10.41
N HIS A 6 3.63 -3.53 9.96
CA HIS A 6 4.94 -4.17 9.76
C HIS A 6 5.78 -4.20 11.03
N ASP A 7 5.93 -3.05 11.70
CA ASP A 7 6.87 -2.88 12.81
C ASP A 7 6.41 -3.63 14.09
N ILE A 8 5.10 -3.73 14.31
CA ILE A 8 4.55 -4.44 15.47
C ILE A 8 4.40 -5.93 15.14
N LYS A 9 5.31 -6.75 15.66
CA LYS A 9 5.41 -8.20 15.41
C LYS A 9 4.07 -8.98 15.39
N PRO A 10 3.17 -8.86 16.38
CA PRO A 10 1.90 -9.57 16.33
C PRO A 10 0.98 -9.08 15.20
N LEU A 11 0.96 -7.78 14.91
CA LEU A 11 0.16 -7.25 13.80
C LEU A 11 0.64 -7.79 12.46
N TYR A 12 1.96 -7.82 12.26
CA TYR A 12 2.53 -8.40 11.05
C TYR A 12 2.19 -9.88 10.95
N LYS A 13 2.58 -10.67 11.96
CA LYS A 13 2.49 -12.14 11.91
C LYS A 13 1.07 -12.65 11.71
N TYR A 14 0.08 -12.03 12.36
CA TYR A 14 -1.28 -12.55 12.39
C TYR A 14 -2.24 -11.86 11.41
N LEU A 15 -1.94 -10.63 10.98
CA LEU A 15 -2.85 -9.86 10.13
C LEU A 15 -2.22 -9.61 8.77
N HIS A 16 -1.07 -8.95 8.75
CA HIS A 16 -0.52 -8.38 7.53
C HIS A 16 0.30 -9.37 6.69
N ALA A 17 0.86 -10.41 7.31
CA ALA A 17 1.57 -11.47 6.62
C ALA A 17 0.70 -12.18 5.58
N THR A 18 -0.62 -12.29 5.81
CA THR A 18 -1.56 -12.86 4.85
C THR A 18 -1.61 -12.06 3.56
N HIS A 19 -1.56 -10.74 3.65
CA HIS A 19 -1.47 -9.87 2.46
C HIS A 19 -0.12 -10.03 1.76
N HIS A 20 0.95 -10.17 2.53
CA HIS A 20 2.31 -10.29 2.03
C HIS A 20 2.73 -11.66 1.47
N ILE A 21 1.83 -12.65 1.46
CA ILE A 21 2.10 -13.92 0.76
C ILE A 21 2.19 -13.71 -0.77
N TYR A 22 1.61 -12.62 -1.28
CA TYR A 22 1.63 -12.24 -2.69
C TYR A 22 2.89 -11.43 -3.04
N ASN A 23 4.06 -11.97 -2.72
CA ASN A 23 5.35 -11.29 -2.84
C ASN A 23 6.16 -11.66 -4.10
N LYS A 24 5.61 -12.48 -4.99
CA LYS A 24 6.28 -12.89 -6.23
C LYS A 24 5.56 -12.25 -7.41
N GLN A 25 6.28 -11.98 -8.49
CA GLN A 25 5.69 -11.34 -9.68
C GLN A 25 4.54 -12.15 -10.29
N ASN A 26 4.50 -13.47 -10.10
CA ASN A 26 3.40 -14.32 -10.57
C ASN A 26 2.23 -14.46 -9.58
N THR A 27 2.36 -13.95 -8.35
CA THR A 27 1.31 -13.98 -7.32
C THR A 27 0.80 -12.59 -6.97
N LEU A 28 1.62 -11.54 -7.14
CA LEU A 28 1.23 -10.14 -7.04
C LEU A 28 0.38 -9.78 -8.25
N SER A 29 -0.88 -9.45 -7.99
CA SER A 29 -1.89 -9.15 -9.01
C SER A 29 -2.90 -8.14 -8.47
N PRO A 30 -3.72 -7.50 -9.31
CA PRO A 30 -4.77 -6.59 -8.83
C PRO A 30 -5.68 -7.19 -7.74
N PHE A 31 -5.93 -8.50 -7.79
CA PHE A 31 -6.72 -9.21 -6.76
C PHE A 31 -5.98 -9.39 -5.43
N ALA A 32 -4.64 -9.47 -5.45
CA ALA A 32 -3.84 -9.50 -4.23
C ALA A 32 -4.02 -8.21 -3.41
N GLY A 33 -4.27 -7.09 -4.09
CA GLY A 33 -4.66 -5.82 -3.48
C GLY A 33 -6.02 -5.81 -2.82
N LEU A 34 -6.80 -6.90 -2.86
CA LEU A 34 -8.03 -7.04 -2.07
C LEU A 34 -7.96 -8.23 -1.09
N ALA A 35 -6.83 -8.93 -1.08
CA ALA A 35 -6.63 -10.15 -0.30
C ALA A 35 -5.91 -9.82 1.02
N PHE A 36 -6.68 -9.37 2.01
CA PHE A 36 -6.20 -9.03 3.35
C PHE A 36 -6.97 -9.81 4.43
N HIS A 37 -6.37 -9.94 5.61
CA HIS A 37 -7.13 -10.30 6.80
C HIS A 37 -8.18 -9.19 7.09
N PRO A 38 -9.43 -9.50 7.47
CA PRO A 38 -10.45 -8.46 7.69
C PRO A 38 -10.03 -7.36 8.69
N LEU A 39 -9.35 -7.75 9.78
CA LEU A 39 -8.82 -6.79 10.75
C LEU A 39 -7.67 -5.93 10.19
N ASP A 40 -6.88 -6.43 9.24
CA ASP A 40 -5.87 -5.64 8.54
C ASP A 40 -6.55 -4.50 7.76
N GLY A 41 -7.55 -4.85 6.94
CA GLY A 41 -8.34 -3.86 6.19
C GLY A 41 -9.01 -2.83 7.10
N ILE A 42 -9.59 -3.25 8.23
CA ILE A 42 -10.17 -2.32 9.20
C ILE A 42 -9.10 -1.36 9.75
N LEU A 43 -7.94 -1.86 10.17
CA LEU A 43 -6.85 -1.04 10.70
C LEU A 43 -6.30 -0.05 9.66
N GLN A 44 -6.22 -0.45 8.39
CA GLN A 44 -5.84 0.44 7.30
C GLN A 44 -6.91 1.51 7.01
N ALA A 45 -8.19 1.21 7.22
CA ALA A 45 -9.30 2.15 7.04
C ALA A 45 -9.51 3.13 8.22
N VAL A 46 -8.96 2.85 9.41
CA VAL A 46 -9.11 3.71 10.60
C VAL A 46 -8.81 5.19 10.31
N PRO A 47 -7.72 5.59 9.63
CA PRO A 47 -7.45 7.00 9.33
C PRO A 47 -8.56 7.65 8.51
N HIS A 48 -9.13 6.94 7.53
CA HIS A 48 -10.23 7.42 6.71
C HIS A 48 -11.50 7.65 7.53
N VAL A 49 -11.83 6.71 8.44
CA VAL A 49 -12.99 6.85 9.33
C VAL A 49 -12.78 7.99 10.34
N MET A 50 -11.58 8.12 10.90
CA MET A 50 -11.24 9.22 11.82
C MET A 50 -11.35 10.59 11.13
N ALA A 51 -10.99 10.69 9.85
CA ALA A 51 -11.10 11.93 9.09
C ALA A 51 -12.54 12.43 8.95
N LEU A 52 -13.55 11.54 8.97
CA LEU A 52 -14.97 11.93 8.88
C LEU A 52 -15.45 12.77 10.08
N PHE A 53 -14.79 12.66 11.23
CA PHE A 53 -15.08 13.48 12.40
C PHE A 53 -14.49 14.90 12.31
N ILE A 54 -13.54 15.11 11.39
CA ILE A 54 -12.83 16.38 11.19
C ILE A 54 -13.36 17.10 9.95
N ILE A 55 -13.64 16.34 8.88
CA ILE A 55 -14.08 16.85 7.58
C ILE A 55 -15.51 16.38 7.33
N PRO A 56 -16.51 17.29 7.41
CA PRO A 56 -17.89 16.97 7.07
C PRO A 56 -17.99 16.43 5.64
N THR A 57 -18.43 15.18 5.51
CA THR A 57 -18.45 14.47 4.22
C THR A 57 -19.84 13.90 3.98
N HIS A 58 -20.44 14.19 2.82
CA HIS A 58 -21.71 13.57 2.43
C HIS A 58 -21.55 12.06 2.23
N LEU A 59 -22.57 11.28 2.59
CA LEU A 59 -22.55 9.82 2.45
C LEU A 59 -22.19 9.35 1.03
N ARG A 60 -22.77 10.00 0.00
CA ARG A 60 -22.48 9.68 -1.41
C ARG A 60 -21.02 9.92 -1.77
N SER A 61 -20.44 11.02 -1.29
CA SER A 61 -19.03 11.34 -1.50
C SER A 61 -18.14 10.32 -0.80
N HIS A 62 -18.48 9.92 0.43
CA HIS A 62 -17.74 8.90 1.16
C HIS A 62 -17.75 7.54 0.42
N ILE A 63 -18.91 7.09 -0.04
CA ILE A 63 -19.02 5.85 -0.83
C ILE A 63 -18.23 5.95 -2.14
N GLY A 64 -18.28 7.10 -2.82
CA GLY A 64 -17.50 7.34 -4.04
C GLY A 64 -16.00 7.26 -3.80
N LEU A 65 -15.51 7.84 -2.69
CA LEU A 65 -14.10 7.76 -2.30
C LEU A 65 -13.68 6.32 -1.96
N LEU A 66 -14.50 5.56 -1.25
CA LEU A 66 -14.24 4.13 -0.97
C LEU A 66 -14.15 3.30 -2.25
N PHE A 67 -15.01 3.58 -3.24
CA PHE A 67 -14.93 2.91 -4.54
C PHE A 67 -13.61 3.26 -5.25
N LEU A 68 -13.23 4.54 -5.28
CA LEU A 68 -11.97 4.98 -5.87
C LEU A 68 -10.75 4.40 -5.14
N GLU A 69 -10.81 4.25 -3.82
CA GLU A 69 -9.80 3.55 -3.02
C GLU A 69 -9.67 2.08 -3.44
N GLY A 70 -10.79 1.38 -3.69
CA GLY A 70 -10.75 0.02 -4.23
C GLY A 70 -10.10 -0.06 -5.62
N VAL A 71 -10.43 0.86 -6.53
CA VAL A 71 -9.80 0.97 -7.85
C VAL A 71 -8.30 1.28 -7.71
N TRP A 72 -7.95 2.20 -6.83
CA TRP A 72 -6.56 2.55 -6.56
C TRP A 72 -5.77 1.37 -6.00
N THR A 73 -6.34 0.66 -5.03
CA THR A 73 -5.69 -0.49 -4.39
C THR A 73 -5.45 -1.61 -5.40
N THR A 74 -6.38 -1.86 -6.32
CA THR A 74 -6.16 -2.83 -7.40
C THR A 74 -5.10 -2.34 -8.39
N ASN A 75 -5.07 -1.05 -8.73
CA ASN A 75 -4.06 -0.47 -9.62
C ASN A 75 -2.65 -0.55 -9.05
N ILE A 76 -2.41 -0.24 -7.76
CA ILE A 76 -1.06 -0.31 -7.18
C ILE A 76 -0.53 -1.76 -7.03
N HIS A 77 -1.33 -2.78 -7.34
CA HIS A 77 -0.92 -4.19 -7.34
C HIS A 77 -0.82 -4.79 -8.75
N ASP A 78 -0.99 -3.98 -9.81
CA ASP A 78 -0.95 -4.46 -11.20
C ASP A 78 0.47 -4.73 -11.74
N CYS A 79 1.51 -4.45 -10.94
CA CYS A 79 2.93 -4.58 -11.27
C CYS A 79 3.40 -3.66 -12.44
N ILE A 80 2.64 -2.63 -12.81
CA ILE A 80 2.99 -1.70 -13.89
C ILE A 80 3.51 -0.38 -13.28
N HIS A 81 4.82 -0.14 -13.39
CA HIS A 81 5.41 1.09 -12.90
C HIS A 81 5.11 2.27 -13.84
N ALA A 82 4.23 3.19 -13.40
CA ALA A 82 3.80 4.34 -14.17
C ALA A 82 4.80 5.52 -14.24
N LYS A 83 5.92 5.47 -13.50
CA LYS A 83 6.96 6.52 -13.47
C LYS A 83 6.42 7.94 -13.18
N MET A 84 5.42 8.05 -12.30
CA MET A 84 4.81 9.33 -11.92
C MET A 84 5.24 9.75 -10.52
N TRP A 85 6.12 10.74 -10.42
CA TRP A 85 6.44 11.36 -9.13
C TRP A 85 5.38 12.40 -8.75
N PRO A 86 4.90 12.47 -7.49
CA PRO A 86 5.28 11.70 -6.31
C PRO A 86 4.27 10.59 -5.92
N VAL A 87 3.75 9.88 -6.92
CA VAL A 87 2.65 8.91 -6.75
C VAL A 87 3.18 7.55 -6.31
N MET A 88 2.55 6.95 -5.29
CA MET A 88 2.84 5.60 -4.82
C MET A 88 2.22 4.56 -5.76
N GLY A 89 2.74 4.46 -6.98
CA GLY A 89 2.25 3.52 -8.00
C GLY A 89 2.74 2.08 -7.78
N ALA A 90 2.35 1.18 -8.69
CA ALA A 90 2.59 -0.25 -8.54
C ALA A 90 4.07 -0.66 -8.46
N GLY A 91 4.99 0.07 -9.10
CA GLY A 91 6.43 -0.19 -8.97
C GLY A 91 6.92 -0.06 -7.52
N TYR A 92 6.55 1.02 -6.83
CA TYR A 92 6.93 1.23 -5.43
C TYR A 92 6.28 0.19 -4.51
N HIS A 93 5.00 -0.12 -4.77
CA HIS A 93 4.26 -1.10 -3.97
C HIS A 93 4.73 -2.55 -4.21
N THR A 94 5.26 -2.85 -5.40
CA THR A 94 5.91 -4.15 -5.67
C THR A 94 7.19 -4.30 -4.85
N ILE A 95 8.00 -3.24 -4.71
CA ILE A 95 9.15 -3.23 -3.80
C ILE A 95 8.72 -3.40 -2.35
N HIS A 96 7.59 -2.81 -1.96
CA HIS A 96 7.03 -3.00 -0.63
C HIS A 96 6.71 -4.48 -0.35
N HIS A 97 6.00 -5.15 -1.28
CA HIS A 97 5.66 -6.56 -1.16
C HIS A 97 6.85 -7.52 -1.16
N THR A 98 7.96 -7.13 -1.77
CA THR A 98 9.16 -7.98 -1.86
C THR A 98 10.15 -7.73 -0.74
N THR A 99 10.22 -6.51 -0.20
CA THR A 99 11.21 -6.14 0.82
C THR A 99 10.63 -6.02 2.23
N TYR A 100 9.31 -5.83 2.37
CA TYR A 100 8.59 -5.67 3.64
C TYR A 100 9.03 -4.48 4.52
N ARG A 101 9.96 -3.64 4.04
CA ARG A 101 10.61 -2.62 4.87
C ARG A 101 10.64 -1.21 4.27
N HIS A 102 10.04 -1.04 3.10
CA HIS A 102 10.09 0.20 2.33
C HIS A 102 8.72 0.51 1.74
N ASN A 103 8.51 1.76 1.33
CA ASN A 103 7.36 2.21 0.54
C ASN A 103 5.99 1.91 1.19
N TYR A 104 5.77 2.41 2.40
CA TYR A 104 4.56 2.17 3.19
C TYR A 104 3.36 3.05 2.81
N GLY A 105 3.60 4.14 2.07
CA GLY A 105 2.55 5.03 1.57
C GLY A 105 1.47 4.28 0.79
N HIS A 106 0.27 4.87 0.75
CA HIS A 106 -0.85 4.32 -0.02
C HIS A 106 -1.05 5.08 -1.33
N TYR A 107 -1.10 6.42 -1.29
CA TYR A 107 -1.31 7.26 -2.48
C TYR A 107 -0.04 7.99 -2.95
N THR A 108 0.83 8.41 -2.03
CA THR A 108 2.01 9.22 -2.34
C THR A 108 3.25 8.69 -1.62
N ILE A 109 4.42 9.01 -2.16
CA ILE A 109 5.71 8.62 -1.58
C ILE A 109 6.21 9.57 -0.49
N TRP A 110 5.47 10.63 -0.18
CA TRP A 110 5.94 11.75 0.64
C TRP A 110 6.37 11.31 2.05
N MET A 111 5.56 10.48 2.70
CA MET A 111 5.87 10.01 4.05
C MET A 111 7.10 9.11 4.05
N ASP A 112 7.25 8.25 3.04
CA ASP A 112 8.44 7.41 2.89
C ASP A 112 9.70 8.23 2.61
N TRP A 113 9.58 9.28 1.80
CA TRP A 113 10.67 10.21 1.54
C TRP A 113 11.10 10.96 2.81
N MET A 114 10.15 11.53 3.54
CA MET A 114 10.43 12.27 4.78
C MET A 114 10.99 11.38 5.91
N LEU A 115 10.56 10.13 5.98
CA LEU A 115 10.92 9.20 7.05
C LEU A 115 12.06 8.23 6.67
N GLY A 116 12.65 8.40 5.48
CA GLY A 116 13.80 7.61 5.03
C GLY A 116 13.49 6.14 4.73
N THR A 117 12.25 5.82 4.37
CA THR A 117 11.79 4.46 3.99
C THR A 117 11.48 4.32 2.50
N LEU A 118 11.74 5.36 1.71
CA LEU A 118 11.56 5.34 0.26
C LEU A 118 12.64 4.50 -0.42
N ARG A 119 12.22 3.65 -1.35
CA ARG A 119 13.09 2.93 -2.28
C ARG A 119 12.53 3.02 -3.69
N ASP A 120 13.30 3.62 -4.58
CA ASP A 120 12.86 3.91 -5.94
C ASP A 120 12.93 2.67 -6.86
N PRO A 121 11.88 2.36 -7.64
CA PRO A 121 11.87 1.28 -8.62
C PRO A 121 13.00 1.34 -9.64
N ASP A 122 13.33 2.53 -10.15
CA ASP A 122 14.33 2.68 -11.20
C ASP A 122 15.76 2.42 -10.65
N GLU A 123 15.99 2.68 -9.37
CA GLU A 123 17.26 2.36 -8.69
C GLU A 123 17.38 0.88 -8.29
N ASP A 124 16.26 0.19 -8.06
CA ASP A 124 16.23 -1.21 -7.64
C ASP A 124 16.39 -2.18 -8.82
N GLU A 125 15.85 -1.83 -9.99
CA GLU A 125 16.03 -2.61 -11.22
C GLU A 125 17.50 -2.66 -11.65
N GLY A 126 18.23 -1.55 -11.51
CA GLY A 126 19.66 -1.48 -11.84
C GLY A 126 20.54 -2.41 -11.00
N LYS A 127 20.11 -2.80 -9.79
CA LYS A 127 20.87 -3.68 -8.87
C LYS A 127 20.66 -5.17 -9.11
N LYS A 128 19.70 -5.57 -9.97
CA LYS A 128 19.47 -6.98 -10.33
C LYS A 128 20.30 -7.44 -11.54
N VAL A 129 21.03 -6.53 -12.19
CA VAL A 129 21.78 -6.77 -13.44
C VAL A 129 23.31 -6.79 -13.24
N GLU A 130 23.80 -6.47 -12.04
CA GLU A 130 25.20 -6.69 -11.61
C GLU A 130 25.35 -7.97 -10.77
#